data_AF-A0A956PGP4-F1
#
_entry.id   AF-A0A956PGP4-F1
#
_cell.length_a   1.000
_cell.length_b   1.000
_cell.length_c   1.000
_cell.angle_alpha   90.00
_cell.angle_beta   90.00
_cell.angle_gamma   90.00
#
_symmetry.space_group_name_H-M   'P 1'
#
loop_
_entity.id
_entity.type
_entity.pdbx_description
1 polymer ?
#
loop_
_entity_poly.entity_id
_entity_poly.type
_entity_poly.pdbx_seq_one_letter_code
_entity_poly.pdbx_strand_id
1 'polypeptide(L)'
;MIELKEDPLREEVRYLGQLLGGVIEAQEGAEFLDFEEEVRHLSKRRRREGVPVETLRKMIEGCDTPALFALTRAFSIFFDLANLAEDRHRIRVLREREKSTEPAPRKESIRAALKFLREQGMGPEQLLEILEFSFIEPVFTAHPTEAKRRTVRSKLRRIRELMKVLESEQLLAREAKRVETEVRSELMTLWETDLLRAKRPTVLE
;
A
#
# COMPACT_ATOMS: atom_id res chain seq x y z
N MET A 1 31.19 -10.60 -3.30
CA MET A 1 29.94 -10.26 -4.00
C MET A 1 28.84 -10.22 -2.96
N ILE A 2 28.35 -9.04 -2.62
CA ILE A 2 27.17 -8.93 -1.75
C ILE A 2 26.00 -9.31 -2.66
N GLU A 3 25.41 -10.48 -2.44
CA GLU A 3 24.11 -10.82 -2.99
C GLU A 3 23.16 -9.69 -2.58
N LEU A 4 22.78 -8.84 -3.54
CA LEU A 4 21.73 -7.87 -3.36
C LEU A 4 20.43 -8.66 -3.24
N LYS A 5 20.14 -9.12 -2.02
CA LYS A 5 18.83 -9.67 -1.65
C LYS A 5 17.81 -8.65 -2.16
N GLU A 6 16.90 -9.08 -3.04
CA GLU A 6 15.93 -8.17 -3.63
C GLU A 6 15.20 -7.39 -2.52
N ASP A 7 14.97 -6.11 -2.76
CA ASP A 7 14.28 -5.21 -1.83
C ASP A 7 12.91 -5.83 -1.47
N PRO A 8 12.65 -6.20 -0.19
CA PRO A 8 11.41 -6.87 0.23
C PRO A 8 10.14 -6.09 -0.08
N LEU A 9 10.25 -4.76 -0.29
CA LEU A 9 9.14 -3.95 -0.79
C LEU A 9 8.86 -4.26 -2.26
N ARG A 10 9.91 -4.34 -3.10
CA ARG A 10 9.76 -4.62 -4.53
C ARG A 10 9.19 -6.01 -4.78
N GLU A 11 9.61 -7.00 -4.01
CA GLU A 11 9.06 -8.36 -4.09
C GLU A 11 7.56 -8.37 -3.78
N GLU A 12 7.15 -7.69 -2.70
CA GLU A 12 5.74 -7.62 -2.30
C GLU A 12 4.88 -6.87 -3.33
N VAL A 13 5.37 -5.74 -3.87
CA VAL A 13 4.71 -5.00 -4.95
C VAL A 13 4.60 -5.86 -6.21
N ARG A 14 5.64 -6.62 -6.56
CA ARG A 14 5.63 -7.53 -7.70
C ARG A 14 4.60 -8.65 -7.51
N TYR A 15 4.56 -9.26 -6.33
CA TYR A 15 3.62 -10.32 -6.00
C TYR A 15 2.17 -9.83 -6.07
N LEU A 16 1.84 -8.70 -5.42
CA LEU A 16 0.50 -8.10 -5.51
C LEU A 16 0.15 -7.70 -6.95
N GLY A 17 1.12 -7.22 -7.72
CA GLY A 17 0.96 -6.92 -9.15
C GLY A 17 0.64 -8.16 -9.99
N GLN A 18 1.27 -9.30 -9.70
CA GLN A 18 0.97 -10.58 -10.36
C GLN A 18 -0.44 -11.08 -10.02
N LEU A 19 -0.84 -10.98 -8.75
CA LEU A 19 -2.21 -11.33 -8.34
C LEU A 19 -3.25 -10.44 -9.02
N LEU A 20 -2.99 -9.13 -9.13
CA LEU A 20 -3.84 -8.22 -9.87
C LEU A 20 -3.89 -8.56 -11.37
N GLY A 21 -2.75 -8.89 -11.98
CA GLY A 21 -2.69 -9.31 -13.39
C GLY A 21 -3.60 -10.50 -13.69
N GLY A 22 -3.58 -11.52 -12.83
CA GLY A 22 -4.50 -12.66 -12.96
C GLY A 22 -5.98 -12.30 -12.78
N VAL A 23 -6.31 -11.24 -12.01
CA VAL A 23 -7.69 -10.72 -11.93
C VAL A 23 -8.06 -9.97 -13.20
N ILE A 24 -7.15 -9.14 -13.74
CA ILE A 24 -7.36 -8.40 -14.99
C ILE A 24 -7.60 -9.37 -16.14
N GLU A 25 -6.75 -10.39 -16.30
CA GLU A 25 -6.90 -11.43 -17.32
C GLU A 25 -8.26 -12.14 -17.21
N ALA A 26 -8.68 -12.46 -15.98
CA ALA A 26 -9.95 -13.14 -15.74
C ALA A 26 -11.20 -12.27 -16.02
N GLN A 27 -11.09 -10.94 -15.90
CA GLN A 27 -12.22 -10.02 -16.09
C GLN A 27 -12.28 -9.41 -17.50
N GLU A 28 -11.13 -9.00 -18.04
CA GLU A 28 -11.02 -8.23 -19.28
C GLU A 28 -10.34 -9.03 -20.42
N GLY A 29 -9.79 -10.21 -20.11
CA GLY A 29 -9.09 -11.08 -21.07
C GLY A 29 -7.58 -10.84 -21.18
N ALA A 30 -6.89 -11.80 -21.78
CA ALA A 30 -5.44 -11.78 -21.93
C ALA A 30 -4.95 -10.63 -22.83
N GLU A 31 -5.66 -10.33 -23.91
CA GLU A 31 -5.30 -9.22 -24.82
C GLU A 31 -5.31 -7.87 -24.09
N PHE A 32 -6.25 -7.67 -23.18
CA PHE A 32 -6.31 -6.45 -22.38
C PHE A 32 -5.20 -6.40 -21.32
N LEU A 33 -4.86 -7.54 -20.70
CA LEU A 33 -3.72 -7.61 -19.79
C LEU A 33 -2.41 -7.24 -20.51
N ASP A 34 -2.16 -7.82 -21.69
CA ASP A 34 -0.98 -7.52 -22.51
C ASP A 34 -0.89 -6.02 -22.83
N PHE A 35 -2.03 -5.42 -23.18
CA PHE A 35 -2.13 -3.98 -23.41
C PHE A 35 -1.80 -3.16 -22.15
N GLU A 36 -2.36 -3.49 -20.99
CA GLU A 36 -2.04 -2.82 -19.71
C GLU A 36 -0.56 -2.94 -19.35
N GLU A 37 0.03 -4.12 -19.53
CA GLU A 37 1.44 -4.38 -19.27
C GLU A 37 2.35 -3.55 -20.18
N GLU A 38 2.00 -3.40 -21.47
CA GLU A 38 2.75 -2.57 -22.40
C GLU A 38 2.67 -1.08 -22.01
N VAL A 39 1.48 -0.58 -21.64
CA VAL A 39 1.31 0.79 -21.12
C VAL A 39 2.17 1.00 -19.86
N ARG A 40 2.19 0.03 -18.94
CA ARG A 40 3.00 0.06 -17.71
C ARG A 40 4.49 0.03 -18.03
N HIS A 41 4.92 -0.80 -18.98
CA HIS A 41 6.31 -0.93 -19.40
C HIS A 41 6.83 0.36 -20.04
N LEU A 42 6.08 0.93 -20.98
CA LEU A 42 6.41 2.22 -21.61
C LEU A 42 6.46 3.36 -20.59
N SER A 43 5.53 3.39 -19.63
CA SER A 43 5.53 4.38 -18.55
C SER A 43 6.80 4.30 -17.69
N LYS A 44 7.26 3.08 -17.37
CA LYS A 44 8.53 2.86 -16.63
C LYS A 44 9.75 3.27 -17.45
N ARG A 45 9.80 2.88 -18.74
CA ARG A 45 10.89 3.24 -19.65
C ARG A 45 10.97 4.74 -19.87
N ARG A 46 9.84 5.43 -20.03
CA ARG A 46 9.80 6.90 -20.09
C ARG A 46 10.47 7.55 -18.88
N ARG A 47 10.20 7.06 -17.67
CA ARG A 47 10.81 7.59 -16.45
C ARG A 47 12.32 7.33 -16.35
N ARG A 48 12.80 6.19 -16.86
CA ARG A 48 14.21 5.76 -16.74
C ARG A 48 15.09 6.23 -17.90
N GLU A 49 14.57 6.16 -19.11
CA GLU A 49 15.28 6.33 -20.38
C GLU A 49 14.84 7.59 -21.14
N GLY A 50 13.81 8.30 -20.68
CA GLY A 50 13.33 9.52 -21.33
C GLY A 50 12.55 9.29 -22.63
N VAL A 51 12.01 8.09 -22.85
CA VAL A 51 11.20 7.75 -24.03
C VAL A 51 10.09 8.80 -24.28
N PRO A 52 9.89 9.26 -25.53
CA PRO A 52 8.86 10.25 -25.87
C PRO A 52 7.46 9.84 -25.40
N VAL A 53 6.67 10.82 -24.94
CA VAL A 53 5.28 10.58 -24.48
C VAL A 53 4.36 10.20 -25.64
N GLU A 54 4.77 10.52 -26.86
CA GLU A 54 3.95 10.37 -28.07
C GLU A 54 3.50 8.93 -28.31
N THR A 55 4.37 7.95 -28.01
CA THR A 55 4.03 6.54 -28.14
C THR A 55 2.89 6.15 -27.21
N LEU A 56 2.99 6.55 -25.93
CA LEU A 56 1.95 6.30 -24.94
C LEU A 56 0.65 7.04 -25.29
N ARG A 57 0.77 8.29 -25.75
CA ARG A 57 -0.38 9.11 -26.17
C ARG A 57 -1.15 8.45 -27.30
N LYS A 58 -0.46 8.03 -28.37
CA LYS A 58 -1.08 7.38 -29.54
C LYS A 58 -1.79 6.09 -29.16
N MET A 59 -1.22 5.30 -28.24
CA MET A 59 -1.87 4.08 -27.75
C MET A 59 -3.18 4.42 -27.03
N ILE A 60 -3.15 5.39 -26.13
CA ILE A 60 -4.33 5.81 -25.35
C ILE A 60 -5.40 6.45 -26.25
N GLU A 61 -5.02 7.27 -27.22
CA GLU A 61 -5.95 7.90 -28.18
C GLU A 61 -6.66 6.88 -29.08
N GLY A 62 -6.06 5.72 -29.31
CA GLY A 62 -6.65 4.62 -30.07
C GLY A 62 -7.64 3.75 -29.29
N CYS A 63 -7.74 3.92 -27.97
CA CYS A 63 -8.61 3.11 -27.13
C CYS A 63 -10.06 3.60 -27.13
N ASP A 64 -10.99 2.67 -27.03
CA ASP A 64 -12.38 2.98 -26.74
C ASP A 64 -12.59 3.33 -25.25
N THR A 65 -13.74 3.92 -24.95
CA THR A 65 -14.07 4.34 -23.59
C THR A 65 -14.04 3.19 -22.56
N PRO A 66 -14.58 1.98 -22.84
CA PRO A 66 -14.45 0.82 -21.95
C PRO A 66 -13.00 0.46 -21.61
N ALA A 67 -12.12 0.36 -22.61
CA ALA A 67 -10.71 0.04 -22.37
C ALA A 67 -10.02 1.12 -21.52
N LEU A 68 -10.33 2.40 -21.74
CA LEU A 68 -9.79 3.50 -20.92
C LEU A 68 -10.26 3.45 -19.46
N PHE A 69 -11.51 3.06 -19.22
CA PHE A 69 -12.04 2.85 -17.87
C PHE A 69 -11.34 1.68 -17.16
N ALA A 70 -11.23 0.53 -17.84
CA ALA A 70 -10.54 -0.64 -17.31
C ALA A 70 -9.05 -0.34 -17.02
N LEU A 71 -8.38 0.41 -17.91
CA LEU A 71 -6.98 0.81 -17.75
C LEU A 71 -6.79 1.72 -16.54
N THR A 72 -7.66 2.73 -16.41
CA THR A 72 -7.63 3.66 -15.26
C THR A 72 -7.88 2.92 -13.95
N ARG A 73 -8.81 1.95 -13.95
CA ARG A 73 -9.10 1.09 -12.80
C ARG A 73 -7.89 0.22 -12.43
N ALA A 74 -7.24 -0.42 -13.41
CA ALA A 74 -6.06 -1.25 -13.20
C ALA A 74 -4.93 -0.46 -12.52
N PHE A 75 -4.59 0.72 -13.05
CA PHE A 75 -3.56 1.56 -12.44
C PHE A 75 -3.97 2.07 -11.06
N SER A 76 -5.23 2.45 -10.87
CA SER A 76 -5.72 2.90 -9.56
C SER A 76 -5.58 1.81 -8.50
N ILE A 77 -5.99 0.57 -8.81
CA ILE A 77 -5.86 -0.57 -7.89
C ILE A 77 -4.38 -0.91 -7.69
N PHE A 78 -3.56 -0.89 -8.75
CA PHE A 78 -2.12 -1.12 -8.64
C PHE A 78 -1.45 -0.13 -7.68
N PHE A 79 -1.75 1.17 -7.79
CA PHE A 79 -1.19 2.17 -6.88
C PHE A 79 -1.68 1.98 -5.44
N ASP A 80 -2.93 1.54 -5.24
CA ASP A 80 -3.44 1.23 -3.92
C ASP A 80 -2.73 0.03 -3.28
N LEU A 81 -2.42 -0.98 -4.08
CA LEU A 81 -1.63 -2.14 -3.65
C LEU A 81 -0.17 -1.77 -3.38
N ALA A 82 0.42 -0.90 -4.20
CA ALA A 82 1.78 -0.40 -3.98
C ALA A 82 1.88 0.40 -2.68
N ASN A 83 0.94 1.31 -2.42
CA ASN A 83 0.85 2.06 -1.16
C ASN A 83 0.65 1.12 0.04
N LEU A 84 -0.18 0.09 -0.10
CA LEU A 84 -0.39 -0.92 0.93
C LEU A 84 0.90 -1.68 1.25
N ALA A 85 1.68 -2.07 0.23
CA ALA A 85 2.96 -2.74 0.40
C ALA A 85 4.00 -1.80 1.05
N GLU A 86 4.04 -0.53 0.66
CA GLU A 86 4.92 0.48 1.26
C GLU A 86 4.63 0.69 2.74
N ASP A 87 3.36 0.85 3.12
CA ASP A 87 2.92 0.96 4.52
C ASP A 87 3.37 -0.26 5.34
N ARG A 88 3.17 -1.46 4.80
CA ARG A 88 3.56 -2.71 5.47
C ARG A 88 5.08 -2.81 5.61
N HIS A 89 5.82 -2.49 4.55
CA HIS A 89 7.28 -2.43 4.59
C HIS A 89 7.80 -1.42 5.62
N ARG A 90 7.19 -0.23 5.70
CA ARG A 90 7.52 0.76 6.73
C ARG A 90 7.36 0.21 8.14
N ILE A 91 6.29 -0.54 8.41
CA ILE A 91 6.09 -1.21 9.70
C ILE A 91 7.18 -2.26 9.95
N ARG A 92 7.55 -3.07 8.93
CA ARG A 92 8.64 -4.07 9.02
C ARG A 92 9.96 -3.39 9.40
N VAL A 93 10.35 -2.34 8.69
CA VAL A 93 11.58 -1.56 8.96
C VAL A 93 11.57 -0.95 10.36
N LEU A 94 10.44 -0.43 10.83
CA LEU A 94 10.34 0.12 12.19
C LEU A 94 10.56 -0.96 13.27
N ARG A 95 10.00 -2.16 13.07
CA ARG A 95 10.18 -3.30 13.98
C ARG A 95 11.61 -3.84 13.97
N GLU A 96 12.23 -3.95 12.79
CA GLU A 96 13.62 -4.37 12.66
C GLU A 96 14.57 -3.39 13.34
N ARG A 97 14.35 -2.08 13.15
CA ARG A 97 15.10 -1.03 13.86
C ARG A 97 14.96 -1.17 15.37
N GLU A 98 13.73 -1.37 15.86
CA GLU A 98 13.49 -1.57 17.30
C GLU A 98 14.25 -2.78 17.83
N LYS A 99 14.11 -3.95 17.19
CA LYS A 99 14.85 -5.18 17.53
C LYS A 99 16.37 -4.97 17.52
N SER A 100 16.90 -4.29 16.51
CA SER A 100 18.35 -4.05 16.38
C SER A 100 18.92 -3.15 17.47
N THR A 101 18.07 -2.34 18.12
CA THR A 101 18.48 -1.46 19.21
C THR A 101 18.28 -2.09 20.59
N GLU A 102 17.68 -3.27 20.70
CA GLU A 102 17.47 -3.93 21.99
C GLU A 102 18.81 -4.24 22.70
N PRO A 103 18.88 -4.06 24.04
CA PRO A 103 17.81 -3.65 24.96
C PRO A 103 17.58 -2.14 25.05
N ALA A 104 18.36 -1.32 24.33
CA ALA A 104 18.21 0.13 24.31
C ALA A 104 16.91 0.56 23.60
N PRO A 105 16.35 1.73 23.94
CA PRO A 105 15.14 2.22 23.28
C PRO A 105 15.41 2.66 21.85
N ARG A 106 14.46 2.37 20.94
CA ARG A 106 14.47 2.90 19.56
C ARG A 106 14.54 4.43 19.60
N LYS A 107 15.40 5.05 18.78
CA LYS A 107 15.45 6.52 18.61
C LYS A 107 14.06 7.06 18.25
N GLU A 108 13.71 8.24 18.76
CA GLU A 108 12.40 8.89 18.53
C GLU A 108 11.21 8.01 18.97
N SER A 109 11.41 7.18 20.00
CA SER A 109 10.32 6.48 20.69
C SER A 109 10.02 7.15 22.03
N ILE A 110 8.82 6.89 22.56
CA ILE A 110 8.45 7.32 23.92
C ILE A 110 9.50 6.83 24.94
N ARG A 111 9.95 5.58 24.84
CA ARG A 111 10.97 5.02 25.74
C ARG A 111 12.31 5.76 25.65
N ALA A 112 12.70 6.22 24.46
CA ALA A 112 13.91 7.03 24.29
C ALA A 112 13.74 8.43 24.90
N ALA A 113 12.57 9.05 24.74
CA ALA A 113 12.26 10.33 25.38
C ALA A 113 12.28 10.20 26.91
N LEU A 114 11.68 9.15 27.48
CA LEU A 114 11.71 8.88 28.92
C LEU A 114 13.13 8.66 29.43
N LYS A 115 13.95 7.91 28.70
CA LYS A 115 15.36 7.70 29.04
C LYS A 115 16.13 9.03 29.04
N PHE A 116 15.94 9.85 28.01
CA PHE A 116 16.57 11.17 27.89
C PHE A 116 16.16 12.09 29.06
N LEU A 117 14.87 12.19 29.38
CA LEU A 117 14.40 13.02 30.49
C LEU A 117 14.98 12.57 31.83
N ARG A 118 15.05 11.25 32.06
CA ARG A 118 15.69 10.69 33.25
C ARG A 118 17.18 11.02 33.32
N GLU A 119 17.90 10.96 32.20
CA GLU A 119 19.32 11.33 32.11
C GLU A 119 19.54 12.84 32.34
N GLN A 120 18.54 13.67 32.07
CA GLN A 120 18.53 15.10 32.43
C GLN A 120 18.12 15.37 33.89
N GLY A 121 17.92 14.33 34.71
CA GLY A 121 17.59 14.45 36.12
C GLY A 121 16.10 14.65 36.42
N MET A 122 15.21 14.52 35.43
CA MET A 122 13.77 14.63 35.64
C MET A 122 13.23 13.40 36.38
N GLY A 123 12.59 13.63 37.52
CA GLY A 123 11.94 12.59 38.32
C GLY A 123 10.56 12.18 37.79
N PRO A 124 10.00 11.04 38.25
CA PRO A 124 8.67 10.59 37.86
C PRO A 124 7.54 11.59 38.16
N GLU A 125 7.62 12.31 39.28
CA GLU A 125 6.61 13.29 39.70
C GLU A 125 6.55 14.47 38.73
N GLN A 126 7.69 15.05 38.40
CA GLN A 126 7.80 16.14 37.41
C GLN A 126 7.32 15.72 36.01
N LEU A 127 7.59 14.47 35.63
CA LEU A 127 7.10 13.93 34.37
C LEU A 127 5.57 13.80 34.36
N LEU A 128 4.97 13.36 35.46
CA LEU A 128 3.52 13.24 35.59
C LEU A 128 2.84 14.61 35.50
N GLU A 129 3.39 15.64 36.14
CA GLU A 129 2.89 17.01 36.01
C GLU A 129 2.88 17.47 34.55
N ILE A 130 3.97 17.25 33.80
CA ILE A 130 4.02 17.63 32.37
C ILE A 130 2.98 16.87 31.55
N LEU A 131 2.81 15.57 31.82
CA LEU A 131 1.83 14.74 31.11
C LEU A 131 0.39 15.15 31.42
N GLU A 132 0.11 15.63 32.63
CA GLU A 132 -1.21 16.13 33.03
C GLU A 132 -1.63 17.35 32.21
N PHE A 133 -0.67 18.22 31.85
CA PHE A 133 -0.92 19.41 31.02
C PHE A 133 -0.62 19.21 29.53
N SER A 134 -0.24 18.00 29.12
CA SER A 134 0.04 17.68 27.72
C SER A 134 -1.21 17.17 27.03
N PHE A 135 -1.63 17.84 25.96
CA PHE A 135 -2.75 17.40 25.12
C PHE A 135 -2.34 17.40 23.65
N ILE A 136 -2.73 16.33 22.95
CA ILE A 136 -2.53 16.20 21.51
C ILE A 136 -3.92 16.04 20.90
N GLU A 137 -4.32 17.02 20.07
CA GLU A 137 -5.58 16.98 19.32
C GLU A 137 -5.32 16.82 17.82
N PRO A 138 -5.52 15.62 17.26
CA PRO A 138 -5.49 15.45 15.82
C PRO A 138 -6.72 16.12 15.18
N VAL A 139 -6.50 17.22 14.45
CA VAL A 139 -7.57 17.86 13.66
C VAL A 139 -7.59 17.23 12.27
N PHE A 140 -8.62 16.44 12.00
CA PHE A 140 -8.83 15.85 10.68
C PHE A 140 -9.42 16.89 9.73
N THR A 141 -8.65 17.30 8.73
CA THR A 141 -9.14 18.11 7.64
C THR A 141 -9.70 17.23 6.54
N ALA A 142 -10.80 17.63 5.90
CA ALA A 142 -11.26 16.97 4.68
C ALA A 142 -10.17 17.10 3.60
N HIS A 143 -9.62 15.97 3.14
CA HIS A 143 -8.69 16.00 2.00
C HIS A 143 -9.51 16.00 0.70
N PRO A 144 -9.37 17.03 -0.16
CA PRO A 144 -10.26 17.25 -1.31
C PRO A 144 -10.21 16.13 -2.38
N THR A 145 -9.23 15.24 -2.31
CA THR A 145 -9.02 14.13 -3.27
C THR A 145 -9.18 12.73 -2.67
N GLU A 146 -9.37 12.56 -1.35
CA GLU A 146 -9.46 11.21 -0.73
C GLU A 146 -10.91 10.70 -0.64
N ALA A 147 -11.70 10.88 -1.70
CA ALA A 147 -13.07 10.37 -1.81
C ALA A 147 -13.14 8.85 -2.08
N LYS A 148 -12.16 8.06 -1.61
CA LYS A 148 -12.21 6.60 -1.69
C LYS A 148 -13.40 6.09 -0.88
N ARG A 149 -14.25 5.28 -1.51
CA ARG A 149 -15.42 4.70 -0.82
C ARG A 149 -14.98 3.90 0.40
N ARG A 150 -15.81 3.90 1.45
CA ARG A 150 -15.60 3.09 2.66
C ARG A 150 -15.42 1.60 2.34
N THR A 151 -16.11 1.11 1.31
CA THR A 151 -15.99 -0.25 0.79
C THR A 151 -14.58 -0.55 0.29
N VAL A 152 -14.02 0.30 -0.59
CA VAL A 152 -12.64 0.20 -1.09
C VAL A 152 -11.63 0.15 0.06
N ARG A 153 -11.76 1.07 1.03
CA ARG A 153 -10.88 1.09 2.22
C ARG A 153 -10.97 -0.21 3.04
N SER A 154 -12.18 -0.77 3.18
CA SER A 154 -12.41 -2.04 3.87
C SER A 154 -11.73 -3.21 3.14
N LYS A 155 -11.83 -3.26 1.81
CA LYS A 155 -11.21 -4.29 0.97
C LYS A 155 -9.68 -4.23 1.03
N LEU A 156 -9.10 -3.04 0.90
CA LEU A 156 -7.65 -2.86 1.07
C LEU A 156 -7.17 -3.25 2.47
N ARG A 157 -7.96 -2.95 3.53
CA ARG A 157 -7.64 -3.42 4.89
C ARG A 157 -7.67 -4.94 4.98
N ARG A 158 -8.66 -5.60 4.39
CA ARG A 158 -8.74 -7.07 4.39
C ARG A 158 -7.54 -7.70 3.67
N ILE A 159 -7.17 -7.18 2.50
CA ILE A 159 -5.96 -7.60 1.78
C ILE A 159 -4.72 -7.41 2.65
N ARG A 160 -4.58 -6.26 3.34
CA ARG A 160 -3.46 -6.00 4.26
C ARG A 160 -3.33 -7.05 5.35
N GLU A 161 -4.45 -7.47 5.96
CA GLU A 161 -4.44 -8.51 6.99
C GLU A 161 -4.12 -9.89 6.41
N LEU A 162 -4.65 -10.25 5.24
CA LEU A 162 -4.31 -11.50 4.57
C LEU A 162 -2.83 -11.58 4.19
N MET A 163 -2.25 -10.49 3.68
CA MET A 163 -0.81 -10.40 3.41
C MET A 163 0.03 -10.58 4.67
N LYS A 164 -0.45 -10.09 5.83
CA LYS A 164 0.23 -10.30 7.12
C LYS A 164 0.20 -11.76 7.54
N VAL A 165 -0.90 -12.46 7.24
CA VAL A 165 -1.00 -13.90 7.48
C VAL A 165 -0.03 -14.66 6.56
N LEU A 166 0.05 -14.31 5.27
CA LEU A 166 0.97 -14.94 4.31
C LEU A 166 2.45 -14.83 4.70
N GLU A 167 2.85 -13.75 5.39
CA GLU A 167 4.21 -13.59 5.92
C GLU A 167 4.53 -14.46 7.14
N SER A 168 3.55 -15.18 7.69
CA SER A 168 3.77 -16.05 8.84
C SER A 168 4.65 -17.25 8.47
N GLU A 169 5.78 -17.40 9.14
CA GLU A 169 6.74 -18.50 8.95
C GLU A 169 6.18 -19.90 9.26
N GLN A 170 4.99 -19.98 9.88
CA GLN A 170 4.39 -21.23 10.35
C GLN A 170 3.30 -21.80 9.43
N LEU A 171 2.99 -21.16 8.30
CA LEU A 171 1.93 -21.63 7.41
C LEU A 171 2.31 -22.90 6.66
N LEU A 172 1.40 -23.87 6.64
CA LEU A 172 1.49 -25.01 5.72
C LEU A 172 1.20 -24.55 4.28
N ALA A 173 1.76 -25.24 3.29
CA ALA A 173 1.54 -24.89 1.86
C ALA A 173 0.05 -24.83 1.47
N ARG A 174 -0.77 -25.73 2.02
CA ARG A 174 -2.24 -25.72 1.82
C ARG A 174 -2.91 -24.47 2.39
N GLU A 175 -2.39 -23.94 3.51
CA GLU A 175 -2.93 -22.77 4.20
C GLU A 175 -2.50 -21.49 3.49
N ALA A 176 -1.23 -21.39 3.07
CA ALA A 176 -0.75 -20.30 2.24
C ALA A 176 -1.56 -20.19 0.94
N LYS A 177 -1.81 -21.31 0.24
CA LYS A 177 -2.65 -21.33 -0.97
C LYS A 177 -4.08 -20.85 -0.71
N ARG A 178 -4.67 -21.22 0.44
CA ARG A 178 -6.00 -20.74 0.84
C ARG A 178 -6.01 -19.24 1.06
N VAL A 179 -5.02 -18.70 1.77
CA VAL A 179 -4.93 -17.25 2.03
C VAL A 179 -4.70 -16.48 0.72
N GLU A 180 -3.85 -16.97 -0.19
CA GLU A 180 -3.69 -16.38 -1.52
C GLU A 180 -5.01 -16.37 -2.31
N THR A 181 -5.79 -17.44 -2.21
CA THR A 181 -7.12 -17.52 -2.84
C THR A 181 -8.06 -16.46 -2.25
N GLU A 182 -8.03 -16.25 -0.94
CA GLU A 182 -8.79 -15.16 -0.30
C GLU A 182 -8.31 -13.78 -0.75
N VAL A 183 -7.00 -13.55 -0.93
CA VAL A 183 -6.47 -12.29 -1.48
C VAL A 183 -7.00 -12.06 -2.89
N ARG A 184 -6.94 -13.07 -3.77
CA ARG A 184 -7.48 -12.98 -5.14
C ARG A 184 -8.97 -12.66 -5.14
N SER A 185 -9.77 -13.30 -4.27
CA SER A 185 -11.20 -13.01 -4.15
C SER A 185 -11.48 -11.57 -3.71
N GLU A 186 -10.70 -11.02 -2.78
CA GLU A 186 -10.82 -9.62 -2.36
C GLU A 186 -10.39 -8.66 -3.47
N LEU A 187 -9.36 -8.99 -4.25
CA LEU A 187 -8.93 -8.22 -5.42
C LEU A 187 -9.99 -8.23 -6.53
N MET A 188 -10.59 -9.38 -6.82
CA MET A 188 -11.69 -9.49 -7.78
C MET A 188 -12.90 -8.67 -7.32
N THR A 189 -13.26 -8.73 -6.03
CA THR A 189 -14.33 -7.89 -5.48
C THR A 189 -13.99 -6.41 -5.57
N LEU A 190 -12.72 -6.04 -5.34
CA LEU A 190 -12.25 -4.67 -5.46
C LEU A 190 -12.31 -4.18 -6.92
N TRP A 191 -12.01 -5.04 -7.90
CA TRP A 191 -12.14 -4.75 -9.33
C TRP A 191 -13.58 -4.39 -9.71
N GLU A 192 -14.54 -5.18 -9.25
CA GLU A 192 -15.97 -4.96 -9.48
C GLU A 192 -16.55 -3.79 -8.67
N THR A 193 -15.80 -3.24 -7.73
CA THR A 193 -16.25 -2.11 -6.90
C THR A 193 -15.89 -0.79 -7.56
N ASP A 194 -16.88 0.10 -7.70
CA ASP A 194 -16.64 1.51 -8.03
C ASP A 194 -15.60 2.15 -7.08
N LEU A 195 -14.45 2.51 -7.65
CA LEU A 195 -13.34 3.07 -6.86
C LEU A 195 -13.61 4.48 -6.32
N LEU A 196 -14.43 5.26 -7.04
CA LEU A 196 -14.73 6.66 -6.74
C LEU A 196 -16.22 6.88 -6.42
N ARG A 197 -16.51 7.89 -5.60
CA ARG A 197 -17.89 8.39 -5.45
C ARG A 197 -18.26 9.18 -6.72
N ALA A 198 -19.43 8.90 -7.31
CA ALA A 198 -19.93 9.62 -8.49
C ALA A 198 -20.34 11.07 -8.19
N LYS A 199 -20.54 11.43 -6.92
CA LYS A 199 -20.85 12.79 -6.44
C LYS A 199 -19.87 13.21 -5.35
N ARG A 200 -19.55 14.51 -5.29
CA ARG A 200 -18.80 15.09 -4.17
C ARG A 200 -19.55 14.79 -2.86
N PRO A 201 -18.89 14.26 -1.81
CA PRO A 201 -19.51 14.10 -0.51
C PRO A 201 -19.98 15.46 0.02
N THR A 202 -21.19 15.50 0.56
CA THR A 202 -21.66 16.64 1.35
C THR A 202 -21.07 16.56 2.76
N VAL A 203 -21.05 17.67 3.50
CA VAL A 203 -20.40 17.77 4.83
C VAL A 203 -20.92 16.73 5.85
N LEU A 204 -22.04 16.07 5.57
CA LEU A 204 -22.68 15.07 6.42
C LEU A 204 -22.33 13.59 6.06
N GLU A 205 -21.53 13.32 5.01
CA GLU A 205 -21.19 11.96 4.50
C GLU A 205 -19.68 11.70 4.30
#